data_AF-A0A8J8JUN8-F1
#
_entry.id   AF-A0A8J8JUN8-F1
#
_cell.length_a   1.000
_cell.length_b   1.000
_cell.length_c   1.000
_cell.angle_alpha   90.00
_cell.angle_beta   90.00
_cell.angle_gamma   90.00
#
_symmetry.space_group_name_H-M   'P 1'
#
loop_
_entity.id
_entity.type
_entity.pdbx_description
1 polymer ?
#
loop_
_entity_poly.entity_id
_entity_poly.type
_entity_poly.pdbx_seq_one_letter_code
_entity_poly.pdbx_strand_id
1 'polypeptide(L)'
;MKLQTVDIAILLIYLATMIFIGFWMRKRAKQNKESYLMGGKALPWYMLGLSDASDMFDISGTMWMVALCFVYGLKSIWIPWLWPVFNQVFLMMFLSKWLRRSNANTGAEWLQTRFGNTGKGVKASQIIVIAFALISCLGFLAYGFVGLGKFMEIFIPWDAVKDYIPFTVSPQYVPHFYGIVFTLFAMFYSIIGGMHSIVLGDVIKYIVMTVACISIAVIAMQHLAGNTLNVPDGWSNPFFGRQLNLDWSNIAAEANKKIADDGFSLFGLFFSMMLLKGVFASLAGPAPNYDMQKILSTRSPKEASKMTGFVSIILLPIRYSMIIGLTVLALLHYNQLYLKGPDGVTDFERILPSTINTFLPVGVLGIVLTGLLGAFMGTFSGTLNAAQAYIVNDIYLKYINPTASNKKVISMNYITGIVVVAVGVFFGFFASNVNDILQWIVGGLYGGYVAANCLKWYWWRFNANGFFWGMAVGIVAALAMPYVTTGLPLYWWPLLFILSLAGSIIGTYTAPPTDAAVLQSFYKTVRPWGFWKPIHDMVIASDPGFKANTRFWLDMFNVVIGIIAQLCLTILPMYLVLQMQTELYITIILIIIIVLILKQTWWNKLED
;
A
#
# COMPACT_ATOMS: atom_id res chain seq x y z
N MET A 1 -11.79 -21.33 -18.86
CA MET A 1 -13.07 -22.08 -18.77
C MET A 1 -14.23 -21.08 -18.62
N LYS A 2 -15.51 -21.47 -18.78
CA LYS A 2 -16.65 -20.56 -18.55
C LYS A 2 -17.07 -20.59 -17.07
N LEU A 3 -17.30 -19.42 -16.48
CA LEU A 3 -17.88 -19.28 -15.13
C LEU A 3 -19.14 -20.14 -14.99
N GLN A 4 -19.20 -20.98 -13.96
CA GLN A 4 -20.38 -21.79 -13.68
C GLN A 4 -21.36 -21.05 -12.77
N THR A 5 -22.60 -21.53 -12.71
CA THR A 5 -23.65 -20.96 -11.85
C THR A 5 -23.21 -20.83 -10.39
N VAL A 6 -22.45 -21.80 -9.87
CA VAL A 6 -21.91 -21.76 -8.50
C VAL A 6 -20.93 -20.60 -8.32
N ASP A 7 -20.03 -20.35 -9.28
CA ASP A 7 -19.07 -19.25 -9.21
C ASP A 7 -19.78 -17.89 -9.19
N ILE A 8 -20.78 -17.75 -10.07
CA ILE A 8 -21.60 -16.54 -10.18
C ILE A 8 -22.40 -16.32 -8.89
N ALA A 9 -22.98 -17.38 -8.32
CA ALA A 9 -23.72 -17.29 -7.07
C ALA A 9 -22.86 -16.80 -5.90
N ILE A 10 -21.62 -17.31 -5.77
CA ILE A 10 -20.68 -16.87 -4.74
C ILE A 10 -20.40 -15.37 -4.86
N LEU A 11 -20.13 -14.89 -6.09
CA LEU A 11 -19.87 -13.49 -6.37
C LEU A 11 -21.09 -12.62 -6.04
N LEU A 12 -22.30 -13.00 -6.49
CA LEU A 12 -23.53 -12.26 -6.21
C LEU A 12 -23.85 -12.20 -4.72
N ILE A 13 -23.67 -13.30 -3.98
CA ILE A 13 -23.88 -13.35 -2.53
C ILE A 13 -22.91 -12.39 -1.81
N TYR A 14 -21.65 -12.36 -2.23
CA TYR A 14 -20.68 -11.42 -1.68
C TYR A 14 -21.06 -9.96 -1.95
N LEU A 15 -21.38 -9.61 -3.19
CA LEU A 15 -21.80 -8.25 -3.55
C LEU A 15 -23.05 -7.83 -2.78
N ALA A 16 -24.04 -8.71 -2.66
CA ALA A 16 -25.24 -8.46 -1.85
C ALA A 16 -24.91 -8.25 -0.37
N THR A 17 -23.99 -9.04 0.18
CA THR A 17 -23.52 -8.90 1.57
C THR A 17 -22.85 -7.54 1.80
N MET A 18 -22.00 -7.08 0.87
CA MET A 18 -21.36 -5.77 0.98
C MET A 18 -22.37 -4.62 0.94
N ILE A 19 -23.37 -4.69 0.06
CA ILE A 19 -24.46 -3.71 0.01
C ILE A 19 -25.25 -3.71 1.32
N PHE A 20 -25.61 -4.90 1.82
CA PHE A 20 -26.34 -5.05 3.09
C PHE A 20 -25.59 -4.41 4.26
N ILE A 21 -24.28 -4.66 4.38
CA ILE A 21 -23.44 -4.08 5.43
C ILE A 21 -23.42 -2.54 5.32
N GLY A 22 -23.28 -2.01 4.10
CA GLY A 22 -23.33 -0.56 3.85
C GLY A 22 -24.63 0.07 4.37
N PHE A 23 -25.78 -0.54 4.07
CA PHE A 23 -27.07 -0.07 4.57
C PHE A 23 -27.22 -0.23 6.08
N TRP A 24 -26.77 -1.35 6.65
CA TRP A 24 -26.87 -1.64 8.08
C TRP A 24 -26.02 -0.67 8.92
N MET A 25 -24.81 -0.35 8.46
CA MET A 25 -23.89 0.56 9.15
C MET A 25 -24.21 2.05 8.95
N ARG A 26 -25.07 2.40 7.98
CA ARG A 26 -25.43 3.78 7.65
C ARG A 26 -25.91 4.60 8.85
N LYS A 27 -26.66 4.01 9.78
CA LYS A 27 -27.15 4.72 10.98
C LYS A 27 -26.01 5.15 11.91
N ARG A 28 -25.00 4.30 12.10
CA ARG A 28 -23.81 4.61 12.90
C ARG A 28 -22.92 5.64 12.22
N ALA A 29 -22.70 5.51 10.92
CA ALA A 29 -21.87 6.43 10.15
C ALA A 29 -22.40 7.88 10.15
N LYS A 30 -23.73 8.08 10.27
CA LYS A 30 -24.37 9.39 10.26
C LYS A 30 -24.32 10.15 11.60
N GLN A 31 -23.81 9.55 12.67
CA GLN A 31 -23.85 10.18 14.00
C GLN A 31 -23.07 11.49 14.04
N ASN A 32 -21.82 11.47 13.59
CA ASN A 32 -20.96 12.65 13.50
C ASN A 32 -19.78 12.39 12.53
N LYS A 33 -18.98 13.42 12.27
CA LYS A 33 -17.80 13.36 11.39
C LYS A 33 -16.77 12.30 11.82
N GLU A 34 -16.49 12.20 13.12
CA GLU A 34 -15.51 11.24 13.64
C GLU A 34 -16.01 9.80 13.47
N SER A 35 -17.30 9.55 13.64
CA SER A 35 -17.92 8.24 13.35
C SER A 35 -17.85 7.88 11.87
N TYR A 36 -18.04 8.85 10.96
CA TYR A 36 -17.98 8.61 9.51
C TYR A 36 -16.56 8.30 9.03
N LEU A 37 -15.57 9.09 9.46
CA LEU A 37 -14.20 9.03 8.94
C LEU A 37 -13.26 8.13 9.76
N MET A 38 -13.39 8.14 11.09
CA MET A 38 -12.44 7.47 11.99
C MET A 38 -13.05 6.24 12.68
N GLY A 39 -14.34 5.97 12.47
CA GLY A 39 -15.05 4.93 13.23
C GLY A 39 -15.10 5.22 14.74
N GLY A 40 -15.11 6.50 15.12
CA GLY A 40 -15.14 6.94 16.52
C GLY A 40 -13.92 6.53 17.35
N LYS A 41 -12.80 6.19 16.71
CA LYS A 41 -11.56 5.71 17.35
C LYS A 41 -11.76 4.52 18.30
N ALA A 42 -12.82 3.74 18.07
CA ALA A 42 -13.27 2.67 18.96
C ALA A 42 -13.07 1.27 18.37
N LEU A 43 -12.54 1.16 17.15
CA LEU A 43 -12.35 -0.12 16.48
C LEU A 43 -11.18 -0.90 17.10
N PRO A 44 -11.33 -2.23 17.32
CA PRO A 44 -10.24 -3.06 17.82
C PRO A 44 -9.04 -3.08 16.85
N TRP A 45 -7.83 -3.03 17.39
CA TRP A 45 -6.59 -3.00 16.60
C TRP A 45 -6.46 -4.15 15.60
N TYR A 46 -6.94 -5.36 15.93
CA TYR A 46 -6.86 -6.52 15.04
C TYR A 46 -7.82 -6.41 13.85
N MET A 47 -9.00 -5.77 14.03
CA MET A 47 -9.93 -5.51 12.92
C MET A 47 -9.37 -4.44 11.99
N LEU A 48 -8.76 -3.40 12.56
CA LEU A 48 -8.06 -2.37 11.78
C LEU A 48 -6.86 -2.95 11.03
N GLY A 49 -6.07 -3.82 11.67
CA GLY A 49 -4.94 -4.49 11.04
C GLY A 49 -5.38 -5.46 9.93
N LEU A 50 -6.45 -6.24 10.15
CA LEU A 50 -7.07 -7.06 9.10
C LEU A 50 -7.55 -6.21 7.94
N SER A 51 -8.25 -5.11 8.22
CA SER A 51 -8.71 -4.19 7.18
C SER A 51 -7.54 -3.58 6.41
N ASP A 52 -6.47 -3.18 7.09
CA ASP A 52 -5.29 -2.61 6.43
C ASP A 52 -4.54 -3.61 5.57
N ALA A 53 -4.30 -4.83 6.08
CA ALA A 53 -3.77 -5.92 5.28
C ALA A 53 -4.64 -6.22 4.05
N SER A 54 -5.95 -6.23 4.22
CA SER A 54 -6.93 -6.41 3.14
C SER A 54 -6.82 -5.34 2.06
N ASP A 55 -6.51 -4.09 2.42
CA ASP A 55 -6.39 -2.98 1.47
C ASP A 55 -5.02 -2.91 0.80
N MET A 56 -3.99 -3.44 1.46
CA MET A 56 -2.67 -3.64 0.86
C MET A 56 -2.64 -4.84 -0.10
N PHE A 57 -3.67 -5.68 -0.10
CA PHE A 57 -3.85 -6.78 -1.02
C PHE A 57 -4.72 -6.30 -2.20
N ASP A 58 -4.08 -5.82 -3.26
CA ASP A 58 -4.75 -5.29 -4.45
C ASP A 58 -4.59 -6.24 -5.66
N ILE A 59 -5.51 -6.18 -6.63
CA ILE A 59 -5.48 -7.05 -7.82
C ILE A 59 -4.24 -6.75 -8.67
N SER A 60 -4.06 -5.49 -9.06
CA SER A 60 -2.99 -5.01 -9.93
C SER A 60 -1.59 -5.38 -9.42
N GLY A 61 -1.33 -5.12 -8.14
CA GLY A 61 -0.06 -5.38 -7.49
C GLY A 61 0.19 -6.86 -7.34
N THR A 62 -0.85 -7.64 -7.14
CA THR A 62 -0.76 -9.10 -7.11
C THR A 62 -0.45 -9.69 -8.49
N MET A 63 -1.05 -9.17 -9.57
CA MET A 63 -0.70 -9.57 -10.95
C MET A 63 0.78 -9.31 -11.21
N TRP A 64 1.25 -8.12 -10.83
CA TRP A 64 2.66 -7.75 -10.93
C TRP A 64 3.56 -8.68 -10.11
N MET A 65 3.21 -8.99 -8.85
CA MET A 65 4.01 -9.89 -8.00
C MET A 65 4.05 -11.33 -8.52
N VAL A 66 2.97 -11.84 -9.12
CA VAL A 66 2.97 -13.16 -9.79
C VAL A 66 3.87 -13.14 -11.02
N ALA A 67 3.79 -12.10 -11.84
CA ALA A 67 4.69 -11.92 -12.99
C ALA A 67 6.16 -11.89 -12.56
N LEU A 68 6.46 -11.16 -11.49
CA LEU A 68 7.82 -11.11 -10.93
C LEU A 68 8.27 -12.45 -10.35
N CYS A 69 7.40 -13.16 -9.62
CA CYS A 69 7.74 -14.47 -9.07
C CYS A 69 8.01 -15.49 -10.18
N PHE A 70 7.25 -15.43 -11.29
CA PHE A 70 7.50 -16.26 -12.47
C PHE A 70 8.89 -16.00 -13.06
N VAL A 71 9.21 -14.73 -13.36
CA VAL A 71 10.44 -14.35 -14.07
C VAL A 71 11.69 -14.43 -13.18
N TYR A 72 11.61 -13.98 -11.92
CA TYR A 72 12.75 -13.81 -11.02
C TYR A 72 12.86 -14.90 -9.94
N GLY A 73 11.86 -15.79 -9.83
CA GLY A 73 11.84 -16.85 -8.83
C GLY A 73 11.88 -16.34 -7.40
N LEU A 74 12.64 -17.02 -6.53
CA LEU A 74 12.74 -16.63 -5.12
C LEU A 74 13.45 -15.28 -4.92
N LYS A 75 14.19 -14.76 -5.91
CA LYS A 75 14.74 -13.38 -5.83
C LYS A 75 13.66 -12.32 -5.90
N SER A 76 12.46 -12.66 -6.40
CA SER A 76 11.33 -11.74 -6.44
C SER A 76 10.94 -11.20 -5.07
N ILE A 77 11.25 -11.88 -3.96
CA ILE A 77 10.89 -11.41 -2.61
C ILE A 77 11.49 -10.04 -2.27
N TRP A 78 12.59 -9.66 -2.93
CA TRP A 78 13.26 -8.39 -2.72
C TRP A 78 12.59 -7.27 -3.51
N ILE A 79 12.07 -7.53 -4.70
CA ILE A 79 11.59 -6.52 -5.65
C ILE A 79 10.42 -5.67 -5.11
N PRO A 80 9.44 -6.22 -4.36
CA PRO A 80 8.38 -5.43 -3.74
C PRO A 80 8.88 -4.32 -2.83
N TRP A 81 10.14 -4.35 -2.42
CA TRP A 81 10.77 -3.29 -1.64
C TRP A 81 10.95 -1.96 -2.39
N LEU A 82 10.62 -1.93 -3.69
CA LEU A 82 10.34 -0.70 -4.41
C LEU A 82 9.25 0.12 -3.72
N TRP A 83 8.27 -0.58 -3.12
CA TRP A 83 7.25 -0.01 -2.27
C TRP A 83 7.73 0.08 -0.82
N PRO A 84 7.09 0.91 0.01
CA PRO A 84 7.40 0.99 1.44
C PRO A 84 6.93 -0.27 2.21
N VAL A 85 7.30 -1.49 1.78
CA VAL A 85 6.81 -2.76 2.35
C VAL A 85 7.26 -2.95 3.80
N PHE A 86 8.50 -2.54 4.15
CA PHE A 86 8.98 -2.58 5.54
C PHE A 86 8.54 -1.38 6.37
N ASN A 87 7.75 -0.46 5.81
CA ASN A 87 7.17 0.64 6.57
C ASN A 87 6.38 0.11 7.77
N GLN A 88 5.66 -1.01 7.60
CA GLN A 88 4.93 -1.65 8.70
C GLN A 88 5.83 -2.02 9.90
N VAL A 89 7.11 -2.35 9.66
CA VAL A 89 8.10 -2.59 10.73
C VAL A 89 8.46 -1.29 11.44
N PHE A 90 8.79 -0.22 10.72
CA PHE A 90 9.11 1.08 11.35
C PHE A 90 7.90 1.66 12.10
N LEU A 91 6.72 1.51 11.52
CA LEU A 91 5.42 1.82 12.09
C LEU A 91 5.17 1.09 13.41
N MET A 92 5.27 -0.25 13.42
CA MET A 92 5.04 -1.03 14.64
C MET A 92 6.06 -0.72 15.75
N MET A 93 7.31 -0.42 15.39
CA MET A 93 8.35 -0.18 16.38
C MET A 93 8.18 1.17 17.09
N PHE A 94 7.93 2.25 16.36
CA PHE A 94 7.83 3.57 17.00
C PHE A 94 6.94 4.60 16.28
N LEU A 95 6.82 4.58 14.94
CA LEU A 95 6.12 5.66 14.22
C LEU A 95 4.59 5.65 14.43
N SER A 96 3.94 4.50 14.47
CA SER A 96 2.48 4.42 14.71
C SER A 96 2.10 4.99 16.07
N LYS A 97 2.91 4.67 17.09
CA LYS A 97 2.76 5.19 18.44
C LYS A 97 2.99 6.71 18.48
N TRP A 98 4.04 7.20 17.86
CA TRP A 98 4.31 8.65 17.77
C TRP A 98 3.19 9.40 17.07
N LEU A 99 2.71 8.85 15.95
CA LEU A 99 1.60 9.41 15.21
C LEU A 99 0.33 9.44 16.07
N ARG A 100 -0.03 8.33 16.71
CA ARG A 100 -1.26 8.24 17.49
C ARG A 100 -1.26 9.12 18.74
N ARG A 101 -0.11 9.33 19.38
CA ARG A 101 0.07 10.24 20.52
C ARG A 101 -0.29 11.69 20.21
N SER A 102 -0.16 12.12 18.94
CA SER A 102 -0.57 13.47 18.52
C SER A 102 -2.08 13.70 18.60
N ASN A 103 -2.88 12.62 18.60
CA ASN A 103 -4.35 12.63 18.54
C ASN A 103 -4.97 13.39 17.35
N ALA A 104 -4.19 13.69 16.31
CA ALA A 104 -4.68 14.29 15.07
C ALA A 104 -5.63 13.36 14.30
N ASN A 105 -6.47 13.91 13.41
CA ASN A 105 -7.39 13.13 12.58
C ASN A 105 -6.95 13.02 11.11
N THR A 106 -6.03 13.87 10.64
CA THR A 106 -5.46 13.79 9.28
C THR A 106 -3.97 14.08 9.31
N GLY A 107 -3.25 13.75 8.22
CA GLY A 107 -1.84 14.12 8.08
C GLY A 107 -1.61 15.64 8.01
N ALA A 108 -2.56 16.39 7.49
CA ALA A 108 -2.49 17.85 7.46
C ALA A 108 -2.75 18.46 8.86
N GLU A 109 -3.67 17.88 9.64
CA GLU A 109 -3.86 18.24 11.05
C GLU A 109 -2.63 17.88 11.90
N TRP A 110 -2.00 16.73 11.64
CA TRP A 110 -0.78 16.34 12.33
C TRP A 110 0.34 17.40 12.20
N LEU A 111 0.46 18.05 11.03
CA LEU A 111 1.43 19.13 10.86
C LEU A 111 1.18 20.33 11.79
N GLN A 112 -0.05 20.57 12.25
CA GLN A 112 -0.33 21.62 13.24
C GLN A 112 0.26 21.26 14.60
N THR A 113 0.25 19.97 14.97
CA THR A 113 0.88 19.50 16.21
C THR A 113 2.40 19.73 16.18
N ARG A 114 3.02 19.60 15.00
CA ARG A 114 4.47 19.74 14.82
C ARG A 114 4.93 21.18 14.56
N PHE A 115 4.15 21.97 13.83
CA PHE A 115 4.55 23.30 13.36
C PHE A 115 3.67 24.46 13.88
N GLY A 116 2.61 24.17 14.62
CA GLY A 116 1.68 25.17 15.14
C GLY A 116 0.62 25.60 14.12
N ASN A 117 -0.14 26.63 14.48
CA ASN A 117 -1.25 27.16 13.68
C ASN A 117 -0.90 28.45 12.93
N THR A 118 0.15 29.14 13.37
CA THR A 118 0.57 30.45 12.85
C THR A 118 2.08 30.45 12.62
N GLY A 119 2.53 31.31 11.71
CA GLY A 119 3.95 31.44 11.36
C GLY A 119 4.21 31.21 9.87
N LYS A 120 5.44 31.57 9.46
CA LYS A 120 5.87 31.48 8.06
C LYS A 120 5.86 30.03 7.58
N GLY A 121 5.14 29.77 6.50
CA GLY A 121 5.07 28.44 5.86
C GLY A 121 4.04 27.47 6.43
N VAL A 122 3.37 27.76 7.56
CA VAL A 122 2.41 26.81 8.19
C VAL A 122 1.21 26.49 7.30
N LYS A 123 0.59 27.51 6.69
CA LYS A 123 -0.52 27.29 5.75
C LYS A 123 -0.03 26.55 4.49
N ALA A 124 1.16 26.92 4.00
CA ALA A 124 1.74 26.34 2.79
C ALA A 124 2.11 24.85 2.98
N SER A 125 2.64 24.48 4.15
CA SER A 125 2.99 23.09 4.48
C SER A 125 1.75 22.19 4.52
N GLN A 126 0.61 22.70 5.00
CA GLN A 126 -0.66 21.98 4.98
C GLN A 126 -1.17 21.79 3.55
N ILE A 127 -1.18 22.86 2.75
CA ILE A 127 -1.63 22.83 1.35
C ILE A 127 -0.80 21.83 0.53
N ILE A 128 0.53 21.82 0.67
CA ILE A 128 1.36 20.92 -0.13
C ILE A 128 1.19 19.44 0.25
N VAL A 129 0.93 19.11 1.53
CA VAL A 129 0.57 17.72 1.92
C VAL A 129 -0.77 17.33 1.35
N ILE A 130 -1.75 18.23 1.37
CA ILE A 130 -3.07 17.96 0.79
C ILE A 130 -2.93 17.74 -0.73
N ALA A 131 -2.18 18.59 -1.42
CA ALA A 131 -1.91 18.44 -2.85
C ALA A 131 -1.24 17.10 -3.16
N PHE A 132 -0.19 16.74 -2.41
CA PHE A 132 0.47 15.44 -2.53
C PHE A 132 -0.52 14.27 -2.31
N ALA A 133 -1.31 14.33 -1.24
CA ALA A 133 -2.26 13.29 -0.89
C ALA A 133 -3.32 13.10 -1.99
N LEU A 134 -3.84 14.20 -2.56
CA LEU A 134 -4.81 14.15 -3.64
C LEU A 134 -4.21 13.63 -4.95
N ILE A 135 -3.01 14.07 -5.33
CA ILE A 135 -2.30 13.53 -6.51
C ILE A 135 -2.08 12.02 -6.33
N SER A 136 -1.61 11.60 -5.16
CA SER A 136 -1.39 10.19 -4.86
C SER A 136 -2.69 9.39 -4.87
N CYS A 137 -3.77 9.87 -4.26
CA CYS A 137 -5.05 9.19 -4.24
C CYS A 137 -5.63 9.06 -5.65
N LEU A 138 -5.64 10.13 -6.44
CA LEU A 138 -6.12 10.09 -7.82
C LEU A 138 -5.30 9.12 -8.68
N GLY A 139 -3.98 9.11 -8.51
CA GLY A 139 -3.09 8.15 -9.18
C GLY A 139 -3.41 6.70 -8.82
N PHE A 140 -3.62 6.38 -7.53
CA PHE A 140 -4.00 5.04 -7.10
C PHE A 140 -5.41 4.63 -7.54
N LEU A 141 -6.36 5.59 -7.61
CA LEU A 141 -7.70 5.33 -8.16
C LEU A 141 -7.63 5.01 -9.66
N ALA A 142 -6.83 5.75 -10.43
CA ALA A 142 -6.59 5.47 -11.85
C ALA A 142 -5.92 4.10 -12.05
N TYR A 143 -4.87 3.81 -11.26
CA TYR A 143 -4.18 2.52 -11.24
C TYR A 143 -5.13 1.34 -10.95
N GLY A 144 -5.99 1.48 -9.93
CA GLY A 144 -6.97 0.45 -9.60
C GLY A 144 -8.01 0.28 -10.71
N PHE A 145 -8.51 1.37 -11.26
CA PHE A 145 -9.49 1.38 -12.35
C PHE A 145 -9.00 0.60 -13.58
N VAL A 146 -7.78 0.90 -14.06
CA VAL A 146 -7.20 0.24 -15.25
C VAL A 146 -6.97 -1.25 -14.99
N GLY A 147 -6.35 -1.60 -13.86
CA GLY A 147 -6.01 -2.99 -13.56
C GLY A 147 -7.24 -3.88 -13.32
N LEU A 148 -8.28 -3.35 -12.67
CA LEU A 148 -9.55 -4.04 -12.53
C LEU A 148 -10.19 -4.34 -13.89
N GLY A 149 -10.21 -3.34 -14.78
CA GLY A 149 -10.75 -3.50 -16.12
C GLY A 149 -10.11 -4.66 -16.89
N LYS A 150 -8.78 -4.69 -16.91
CA LYS A 150 -8.00 -5.77 -17.55
C LYS A 150 -8.27 -7.13 -16.91
N PHE A 151 -8.36 -7.18 -15.58
CA PHE A 151 -8.64 -8.41 -14.86
C PHE A 151 -10.03 -8.96 -15.21
N MET A 152 -11.07 -8.12 -15.18
CA MET A 152 -12.45 -8.53 -15.43
C MET A 152 -12.68 -9.02 -16.85
N GLU A 153 -12.02 -8.42 -17.85
CA GLU A 153 -12.11 -8.84 -19.25
C GLU A 153 -11.75 -10.32 -19.46
N ILE A 154 -10.81 -10.85 -18.68
CA ILE A 154 -10.32 -12.23 -18.83
C ILE A 154 -11.35 -13.25 -18.31
N PHE A 155 -12.13 -12.90 -17.29
CA PHE A 155 -13.15 -13.78 -16.70
C PHE A 155 -14.53 -13.59 -17.30
N ILE A 156 -14.82 -12.39 -17.80
CA ILE A 156 -16.06 -12.06 -18.48
C ILE A 156 -15.69 -11.68 -19.93
N PRO A 157 -15.60 -12.66 -20.84
CA PRO A 157 -15.27 -12.38 -22.23
C PRO A 157 -16.25 -11.38 -22.83
N TRP A 158 -15.75 -10.42 -23.60
CA TRP A 158 -16.58 -9.37 -24.19
C TRP A 158 -17.72 -9.94 -25.04
N ASP A 159 -17.47 -11.05 -25.75
CA ASP A 159 -18.50 -11.75 -26.54
C ASP A 159 -19.72 -12.19 -25.74
N ALA A 160 -19.59 -12.40 -24.43
CA ALA A 160 -20.71 -12.78 -23.57
C ALA A 160 -21.58 -11.59 -23.15
N VAL A 161 -21.07 -10.36 -23.26
CA VAL A 161 -21.73 -9.15 -22.74
C VAL A 161 -22.13 -8.20 -23.86
N LYS A 162 -21.39 -8.16 -24.97
CA LYS A 162 -21.56 -7.19 -26.07
C LYS A 162 -23.00 -7.09 -26.59
N ASP A 163 -23.72 -8.20 -26.67
CA ASP A 163 -25.10 -8.25 -27.21
C ASP A 163 -26.14 -7.61 -26.26
N TYR A 164 -25.79 -7.44 -24.98
CA TYR A 164 -26.63 -6.79 -23.97
C TYR A 164 -26.34 -5.29 -23.82
N ILE A 165 -25.28 -4.77 -24.46
CA ILE A 165 -24.88 -3.37 -24.35
C ILE A 165 -25.43 -2.59 -25.56
N PRO A 166 -26.18 -1.49 -25.35
CA PRO A 166 -26.86 -0.78 -26.43
C PRO A 166 -25.93 0.06 -27.33
N PHE A 167 -24.60 -0.04 -27.16
CA PHE A 167 -23.60 0.71 -27.92
C PHE A 167 -22.35 -0.13 -28.16
N THR A 168 -21.64 0.17 -29.25
CA THR A 168 -20.40 -0.52 -29.62
C THR A 168 -19.21 -0.01 -28.81
N VAL A 169 -18.42 -0.92 -28.24
CA VAL A 169 -17.15 -0.62 -27.58
C VAL A 169 -16.01 -1.23 -28.41
N SER A 170 -15.03 -0.40 -28.79
CA SER A 170 -13.83 -0.89 -29.48
C SER A 170 -13.05 -1.83 -28.56
N PRO A 171 -12.40 -2.91 -29.08
CA PRO A 171 -11.65 -3.87 -28.26
C PRO A 171 -10.66 -3.23 -27.27
N GLN A 172 -9.99 -2.15 -27.67
CA GLN A 172 -9.05 -1.42 -26.80
C GLN A 172 -9.69 -0.77 -25.56
N TYR A 173 -11.00 -0.50 -25.60
CA TYR A 173 -11.74 0.13 -24.50
C TYR A 173 -12.61 -0.84 -23.71
N VAL A 174 -12.62 -2.13 -24.04
CA VAL A 174 -13.33 -3.17 -23.27
C VAL A 174 -12.87 -3.21 -21.81
N PRO A 175 -11.55 -3.18 -21.49
CA PRO A 175 -11.10 -3.05 -20.10
C PRO A 175 -11.68 -1.82 -19.39
N HIS A 176 -11.71 -0.66 -20.07
CA HIS A 176 -12.20 0.59 -19.50
C HIS A 176 -13.70 0.51 -19.16
N PHE A 177 -14.49 -0.13 -20.01
CA PHE A 177 -15.92 -0.37 -19.75
C PHE A 177 -16.11 -1.18 -18.46
N TYR A 178 -15.42 -2.31 -18.31
CA TYR A 178 -15.48 -3.09 -17.07
C TYR A 178 -14.98 -2.29 -15.87
N GLY A 179 -13.89 -1.55 -16.04
CA GLY A 179 -13.35 -0.64 -15.03
C GLY A 179 -14.43 0.33 -14.52
N ILE A 180 -15.21 0.96 -15.41
CA ILE A 180 -16.27 1.91 -15.04
C ILE A 180 -17.35 1.20 -14.22
N VAL A 181 -17.88 0.08 -14.71
CA VAL A 181 -18.99 -0.63 -14.07
C VAL A 181 -18.65 -1.02 -12.62
N PHE A 182 -17.50 -1.64 -12.41
CA PHE A 182 -17.11 -2.10 -11.07
C PHE A 182 -16.59 -0.96 -10.19
N THR A 183 -16.01 0.10 -10.75
CA THR A 183 -15.66 1.32 -10.01
C THR A 183 -16.89 2.03 -9.48
N LEU A 184 -17.96 2.14 -10.28
CA LEU A 184 -19.24 2.71 -9.84
C LEU A 184 -19.86 1.87 -8.72
N PHE A 185 -19.77 0.55 -8.82
CA PHE A 185 -20.21 -0.36 -7.76
C PHE A 185 -19.43 -0.15 -6.46
N ALA A 186 -18.09 -0.12 -6.54
CA ALA A 186 -17.21 0.12 -5.38
C ALA A 186 -17.48 1.49 -4.73
N MET A 187 -17.67 2.53 -5.55
CA MET A 187 -18.05 3.87 -5.09
C MET A 187 -19.36 3.85 -4.31
N PHE A 188 -20.40 3.18 -4.83
CA PHE A 188 -21.72 3.16 -4.20
C PHE A 188 -21.70 2.60 -2.77
N TYR A 189 -21.05 1.45 -2.56
CA TYR A 189 -20.98 0.85 -1.22
C TYR A 189 -20.13 1.69 -0.25
N SER A 190 -19.00 2.21 -0.73
CA SER A 190 -18.02 2.95 0.08
C SER A 190 -18.61 4.24 0.65
N ILE A 191 -19.35 4.98 -0.18
CA ILE A 191 -19.91 6.28 0.20
C ILE A 191 -21.00 6.13 1.28
N ILE A 192 -21.81 5.07 1.25
CA ILE A 192 -22.98 4.90 2.15
C ILE A 192 -22.58 4.50 3.57
N GLY A 193 -21.58 3.63 3.72
CA GLY A 193 -21.31 2.93 4.98
C GLY A 193 -20.28 3.58 5.91
N GLY A 194 -19.40 4.46 5.40
CA GLY A 194 -18.31 5.07 6.17
C GLY A 194 -17.29 4.06 6.73
N MET A 195 -16.36 4.52 7.58
CA MET A 195 -15.21 3.73 8.07
C MET A 195 -15.59 2.40 8.74
N HIS A 196 -16.67 2.35 9.52
CA HIS A 196 -17.13 1.09 10.13
C HIS A 196 -17.55 0.03 9.11
N SER A 197 -18.23 0.44 8.04
CA SER A 197 -18.64 -0.46 6.97
C SER A 197 -17.46 -0.94 6.15
N ILE A 198 -16.48 -0.05 5.92
CA ILE A 198 -15.24 -0.37 5.21
C ILE A 198 -14.50 -1.47 6.00
N VAL A 199 -14.22 -1.23 7.28
CA VAL A 199 -13.47 -2.18 8.11
C VAL A 199 -14.18 -3.53 8.26
N LEU A 200 -15.50 -3.55 8.42
CA LEU A 200 -16.25 -4.82 8.48
C LEU A 200 -16.25 -5.57 7.14
N GLY A 201 -16.45 -4.84 6.04
CA GLY A 201 -16.37 -5.41 4.69
C GLY A 201 -14.99 -6.01 4.42
N ASP A 202 -13.93 -5.34 4.83
CA ASP A 202 -12.57 -5.81 4.65
C ASP A 202 -12.24 -7.06 5.46
N VAL A 203 -12.82 -7.23 6.65
CA VAL A 203 -12.65 -8.45 7.46
C VAL A 203 -13.29 -9.65 6.76
N ILE A 204 -14.52 -9.49 6.25
CA ILE A 204 -15.21 -10.55 5.49
C ILE A 204 -14.44 -10.90 4.22
N LYS A 205 -14.03 -9.87 3.47
CA LYS A 205 -13.17 -10.01 2.31
C LYS A 205 -11.89 -10.79 2.63
N TYR A 206 -11.21 -10.43 3.72
CA TYR A 206 -9.96 -11.07 4.12
C TYR A 206 -10.15 -12.58 4.35
N ILE A 207 -11.27 -12.97 4.97
CA ILE A 207 -11.60 -14.39 5.19
C ILE A 207 -11.76 -15.12 3.85
N VAL A 208 -12.56 -14.56 2.93
CA VAL A 208 -12.78 -15.13 1.59
C VAL A 208 -11.45 -15.28 0.84
N MET A 209 -10.61 -14.25 0.88
CA MET A 209 -9.30 -14.22 0.24
C MET A 209 -8.33 -15.23 0.87
N THR A 210 -8.36 -15.41 2.18
CA THR A 210 -7.54 -16.40 2.88
C THR A 210 -7.85 -17.81 2.40
N VAL A 211 -9.14 -18.15 2.28
CA VAL A 211 -9.58 -19.44 1.74
C VAL A 211 -9.08 -19.60 0.30
N ALA A 212 -9.28 -18.59 -0.55
CA ALA A 212 -8.78 -18.58 -1.93
C ALA A 212 -7.26 -18.85 -2.02
N CYS A 213 -6.45 -18.11 -1.24
CA CYS A 213 -5.00 -18.23 -1.28
C CYS A 213 -4.52 -19.61 -0.84
N ILE A 214 -5.11 -20.16 0.23
CA ILE A 214 -4.78 -21.50 0.73
C ILE A 214 -5.19 -22.56 -0.29
N SER A 215 -6.39 -22.47 -0.87
CA SER A 215 -6.86 -23.40 -1.91
C SER A 215 -5.91 -23.41 -3.11
N ILE A 216 -5.48 -22.23 -3.59
CA ILE A 216 -4.53 -22.11 -4.69
C ILE A 216 -3.20 -22.79 -4.34
N ALA A 217 -2.64 -22.53 -3.15
CA ALA A 217 -1.40 -23.14 -2.71
C ALA A 217 -1.49 -24.68 -2.65
N VAL A 218 -2.61 -25.21 -2.14
CA VAL A 218 -2.86 -26.67 -2.09
C VAL A 218 -2.95 -27.27 -3.49
N ILE A 219 -3.71 -26.64 -4.40
CA ILE A 219 -3.84 -27.10 -5.79
C ILE A 219 -2.47 -27.10 -6.49
N ALA A 220 -1.66 -26.06 -6.28
CA ALA A 220 -0.32 -25.97 -6.84
C ALA A 220 0.61 -27.07 -6.31
N MET A 221 0.59 -27.34 -5.00
CA MET A 221 1.37 -28.43 -4.40
C MET A 221 0.97 -29.80 -4.96
N GLN A 222 -0.32 -30.03 -5.22
CA GLN A 222 -0.82 -31.27 -5.83
C GLN A 222 -0.32 -31.43 -7.27
N HIS A 223 -0.33 -30.36 -8.07
CA HIS A 223 0.19 -30.41 -9.45
C HIS A 223 1.72 -30.53 -9.48
N LEU A 224 2.42 -29.95 -8.52
CA LEU A 224 3.87 -30.05 -8.42
C LEU A 224 4.32 -31.44 -7.96
N ALA A 225 3.51 -32.15 -7.16
CA ALA A 225 3.85 -33.48 -6.66
C ALA A 225 4.13 -34.45 -7.83
N GLY A 226 5.36 -34.96 -7.89
CA GLY A 226 5.81 -35.87 -8.95
C GLY A 226 6.22 -35.19 -10.26
N ASN A 227 6.14 -33.86 -10.35
CA ASN A 227 6.61 -33.06 -11.48
C ASN A 227 7.82 -32.20 -11.10
N THR A 228 8.54 -31.71 -12.10
CA THR A 228 9.65 -30.77 -11.91
C THR A 228 9.35 -29.47 -12.63
N LEU A 229 9.81 -28.36 -12.05
CA LEU A 229 9.69 -27.05 -12.69
C LEU A 229 10.81 -26.87 -13.71
N ASN A 230 10.45 -26.54 -14.95
CA ASN A 230 11.42 -26.14 -15.96
C ASN A 230 11.76 -24.65 -15.77
N VAL A 231 12.78 -24.36 -14.96
CA VAL A 231 13.22 -23.01 -14.60
C VAL A 231 14.73 -22.86 -14.76
N PRO A 232 15.24 -21.63 -14.98
CA PRO A 232 16.68 -21.38 -15.05
C PRO A 232 17.42 -21.71 -13.76
N ASP A 233 18.71 -21.97 -13.88
CA ASP A 233 19.61 -22.13 -12.73
C ASP A 233 19.56 -20.89 -11.82
N GLY A 234 19.47 -21.13 -10.51
CA GLY A 234 19.39 -20.06 -9.51
C GLY A 234 18.01 -19.43 -9.34
N TRP A 235 16.97 -19.87 -10.06
CA TRP A 235 15.58 -19.41 -9.86
C TRP A 235 15.09 -19.67 -8.42
N SER A 236 15.45 -20.82 -7.85
CA SER A 236 15.10 -21.24 -6.48
C SER A 236 16.02 -20.66 -5.41
N ASN A 237 17.02 -19.85 -5.75
CA ASN A 237 17.91 -19.23 -4.78
C ASN A 237 17.44 -17.78 -4.50
N PRO A 238 17.00 -17.45 -3.27
CA PRO A 238 16.56 -16.09 -2.95
C PRO A 238 17.72 -15.09 -2.91
N PHE A 239 18.96 -15.54 -2.75
CA PHE A 239 20.12 -14.66 -2.72
C PHE A 239 20.54 -14.24 -4.13
N PHE A 240 21.20 -13.09 -4.21
CA PHE A 240 21.61 -12.47 -5.47
C PHE A 240 23.04 -11.92 -5.38
N GLY A 241 23.69 -11.83 -6.54
CA GLY A 241 25.01 -11.21 -6.69
C GLY A 241 24.94 -9.85 -7.37
N ARG A 242 26.04 -9.44 -8.00
CA ARG A 242 26.12 -8.18 -8.76
C ARG A 242 25.13 -8.16 -9.95
N GLN A 243 24.98 -9.30 -10.62
CA GLN A 243 24.06 -9.50 -11.73
C GLN A 243 22.99 -10.53 -11.37
N LEU A 244 21.84 -10.48 -12.06
CA LEU A 244 20.72 -11.39 -11.83
C LEU A 244 21.05 -12.84 -12.20
N ASN A 245 21.76 -13.05 -13.32
CA ASN A 245 22.21 -14.34 -13.83
C ASN A 245 21.10 -15.39 -14.04
N LEU A 246 19.90 -14.96 -14.45
CA LEU A 246 18.84 -15.86 -14.89
C LEU A 246 18.80 -15.87 -16.42
N ASP A 247 18.81 -17.05 -17.03
CA ASP A 247 18.72 -17.22 -18.49
C ASP A 247 17.51 -18.07 -18.88
N TRP A 248 16.53 -17.44 -19.51
CA TRP A 248 15.31 -18.09 -19.99
C TRP A 248 15.37 -18.52 -21.46
N SER A 249 16.51 -18.41 -22.15
CA SER A 249 16.60 -18.55 -23.62
C SER A 249 16.03 -19.87 -24.16
N ASN A 250 16.22 -20.96 -23.42
CA ASN A 250 15.78 -22.31 -23.81
C ASN A 250 14.43 -22.72 -23.19
N ILE A 251 13.76 -21.82 -22.48
CA ILE A 251 12.54 -22.12 -21.70
C ILE A 251 11.40 -21.18 -22.09
N ALA A 252 11.62 -19.87 -21.96
CA ALA A 252 10.66 -18.81 -22.28
C ALA A 252 11.43 -17.53 -22.63
N ALA A 253 11.89 -17.41 -23.88
CA ALA A 253 12.76 -16.30 -24.32
C ALA A 253 12.14 -14.91 -24.07
N GLU A 254 10.81 -14.80 -24.04
CA GLU A 254 10.10 -13.57 -23.71
C GLU A 254 10.39 -13.07 -22.28
N ALA A 255 10.73 -13.96 -21.35
CA ALA A 255 11.11 -13.59 -19.99
C ALA A 255 12.46 -12.85 -19.97
N ASN A 256 13.39 -13.18 -20.87
CA ASN A 256 14.65 -12.42 -21.02
C ASN A 256 14.38 -11.00 -21.52
N LYS A 257 13.43 -10.83 -22.46
CA LYS A 257 12.99 -9.51 -22.89
C LYS A 257 12.38 -8.72 -21.71
N LYS A 258 11.51 -9.37 -20.92
CA LYS A 258 10.93 -8.75 -19.72
C LYS A 258 12.00 -8.30 -18.72
N ILE A 259 13.03 -9.10 -18.46
CA ILE A 259 14.16 -8.73 -17.59
C ILE A 259 14.89 -7.49 -18.12
N ALA A 260 15.08 -7.39 -19.43
CA ALA A 260 15.71 -6.24 -20.07
C ALA A 260 14.83 -4.98 -19.97
N ASP A 261 13.53 -5.11 -20.26
CA ASP A 261 12.55 -4.03 -20.20
C ASP A 261 12.38 -3.51 -18.75
N ASP A 262 12.41 -4.41 -17.77
CA ASP A 262 12.37 -4.07 -16.34
C ASP A 262 13.65 -3.38 -15.86
N GLY A 263 14.78 -3.53 -16.56
CA GLY A 263 16.06 -2.94 -16.19
C GLY A 263 16.70 -3.54 -14.91
N PHE A 264 16.33 -4.76 -14.53
CA PHE A 264 16.80 -5.39 -13.28
C PHE A 264 18.09 -6.23 -13.42
N SER A 265 18.75 -6.20 -14.59
CA SER A 265 19.93 -7.02 -14.87
C SER A 265 21.09 -6.77 -13.89
N LEU A 266 21.35 -5.51 -13.51
CA LEU A 266 22.31 -5.13 -12.46
C LEU A 266 21.67 -5.23 -11.07
N PHE A 267 21.23 -6.43 -10.71
CA PHE A 267 20.36 -6.68 -9.56
C PHE A 267 20.96 -6.20 -8.23
N GLY A 268 22.29 -6.32 -8.03
CA GLY A 268 22.94 -5.83 -6.82
C GLY A 268 22.83 -4.32 -6.66
N LEU A 269 23.05 -3.55 -7.73
CA LEU A 269 22.91 -2.09 -7.71
C LEU A 269 21.45 -1.68 -7.53
N PHE A 270 20.54 -2.34 -8.25
CA PHE A 270 19.10 -2.16 -8.11
C PHE A 270 18.65 -2.37 -6.66
N PHE A 271 19.07 -3.48 -6.04
CA PHE A 271 18.77 -3.78 -4.65
C PHE A 271 19.32 -2.73 -3.69
N SER A 272 20.57 -2.29 -3.85
CA SER A 272 21.16 -1.26 -2.98
C SER A 272 20.37 0.05 -3.02
N MET A 273 19.95 0.50 -4.21
CA MET A 273 19.12 1.71 -4.35
C MET A 273 17.74 1.54 -3.72
N MET A 274 17.11 0.39 -3.96
CA MET A 274 15.80 0.04 -3.41
C MET A 274 15.82 -0.04 -1.88
N LEU A 275 16.84 -0.68 -1.30
CA LEU A 275 17.12 -0.74 0.14
C LEU A 275 17.24 0.67 0.73
N LEU A 276 18.09 1.51 0.14
CA LEU A 276 18.33 2.86 0.64
C LEU A 276 17.04 3.69 0.59
N LYS A 277 16.34 3.67 -0.54
CA LYS A 277 15.03 4.30 -0.70
C LYS A 277 14.02 3.78 0.32
N GLY A 278 13.91 2.47 0.47
CA GLY A 278 12.94 1.81 1.35
C GLY A 278 13.14 2.18 2.82
N VAL A 279 14.39 2.28 3.28
CA VAL A 279 14.73 2.71 4.65
C VAL A 279 14.28 4.15 4.89
N PHE A 280 14.66 5.09 4.01
CA PHE A 280 14.25 6.49 4.18
C PHE A 280 12.73 6.66 4.04
N ALA A 281 12.09 5.98 3.08
CA ALA A 281 10.64 6.00 2.93
C ALA A 281 9.92 5.47 4.18
N SER A 282 10.48 4.48 4.85
CA SER A 282 9.92 3.95 6.11
C SER A 282 10.15 4.91 7.29
N LEU A 283 11.30 5.59 7.34
CA LEU A 283 11.59 6.64 8.34
C LEU A 283 10.71 7.89 8.16
N ALA A 284 10.17 8.13 6.96
CA ALA A 284 9.24 9.23 6.71
C ALA A 284 7.88 9.05 7.44
N GLY A 285 7.57 7.81 7.84
CA GLY A 285 6.30 7.42 8.43
C GLY A 285 5.22 7.16 7.37
N PRO A 286 3.98 6.93 7.82
CA PRO A 286 2.92 6.54 6.91
C PRO A 286 2.60 7.68 5.94
N ALA A 287 2.44 7.31 4.67
CA ALA A 287 1.98 8.24 3.65
C ALA A 287 0.57 8.75 4.01
N PRO A 288 0.17 9.94 3.55
CA PRO A 288 -1.16 10.51 3.80
C PRO A 288 -2.27 9.77 3.02
N ASN A 289 -2.44 8.47 3.26
CA ASN A 289 -3.38 7.56 2.62
C ASN A 289 -4.20 6.79 3.68
N TYR A 290 -4.86 5.70 3.28
CA TYR A 290 -5.72 4.90 4.15
C TYR A 290 -5.00 4.27 5.36
N ASP A 291 -3.71 3.92 5.24
CA ASP A 291 -2.90 3.33 6.31
C ASP A 291 -2.78 4.32 7.49
N MET A 292 -2.40 5.56 7.18
CA MET A 292 -2.35 6.65 8.17
C MET A 292 -3.71 6.84 8.87
N GLN A 293 -4.82 6.77 8.13
CA GLN A 293 -6.15 6.91 8.72
C GLN A 293 -6.47 5.77 9.69
N LYS A 294 -6.15 4.52 9.34
CA LYS A 294 -6.35 3.36 10.22
C LYS A 294 -5.51 3.45 11.49
N ILE A 295 -4.27 3.91 11.39
CA ILE A 295 -3.41 4.15 12.54
C ILE A 295 -4.04 5.19 13.48
N LEU A 296 -4.53 6.30 12.94
CA LEU A 296 -5.19 7.37 13.71
C LEU A 296 -6.54 6.94 14.31
N SER A 297 -7.19 5.93 13.73
CA SER A 297 -8.44 5.31 14.20
C SER A 297 -8.27 4.34 15.38
N THR A 298 -7.03 4.03 15.79
CA THR A 298 -6.80 3.11 16.93
C THR A 298 -7.17 3.75 18.27
N ARG A 299 -7.46 2.94 19.29
CA ARG A 299 -7.88 3.45 20.61
C ARG A 299 -6.73 4.09 21.37
N SER A 300 -5.54 3.49 21.30
CA SER A 300 -4.35 3.97 22.01
C SER A 300 -3.08 3.84 21.17
N PRO A 301 -1.99 4.53 21.52
CA PRO A 301 -0.71 4.42 20.83
C PRO A 301 -0.13 3.01 20.84
N LYS A 302 -0.35 2.24 21.91
CA LYS A 302 0.01 0.82 21.98
C LYS A 302 -0.77 -0.01 20.96
N GLU A 303 -2.07 0.24 20.83
CA GLU A 303 -2.91 -0.42 19.82
C GLU A 303 -2.49 -0.06 18.39
N ALA A 304 -2.05 1.19 18.16
CA ALA A 304 -1.48 1.63 16.88
C ALA A 304 -0.28 0.78 16.45
N SER A 305 0.67 0.56 17.36
CA SER A 305 1.85 -0.30 17.10
C SER A 305 1.48 -1.77 16.87
N LYS A 306 0.51 -2.31 17.61
CA LYS A 306 0.04 -3.69 17.43
C LYS A 306 -0.67 -3.87 16.08
N MET A 307 -1.51 -2.91 15.71
CA MET A 307 -2.25 -2.91 14.46
C MET A 307 -1.31 -3.01 13.27
N THR A 308 -0.29 -2.15 13.17
CA THR A 308 0.66 -2.16 12.04
C THR A 308 1.56 -3.39 12.03
N GLY A 309 1.98 -3.89 13.20
CA GLY A 309 2.76 -5.14 13.28
C GLY A 309 1.96 -6.36 12.84
N PHE A 310 0.65 -6.37 13.10
CA PHE A 310 -0.25 -7.46 12.72
C PHE A 310 -0.46 -7.56 11.21
N VAL A 311 -0.42 -6.42 10.50
CA VAL A 311 -0.54 -6.36 9.03
C VAL A 311 0.46 -7.30 8.36
N SER A 312 1.75 -7.22 8.72
CA SER A 312 2.78 -8.08 8.12
C SER A 312 2.55 -9.57 8.38
N ILE A 313 2.06 -9.92 9.58
CA ILE A 313 1.85 -11.31 10.01
C ILE A 313 0.74 -11.98 9.19
N ILE A 314 -0.32 -11.24 8.89
CA ILE A 314 -1.50 -11.79 8.21
C ILE A 314 -1.38 -11.63 6.69
N LEU A 315 -0.88 -10.49 6.20
CA LEU A 315 -0.81 -10.19 4.78
C LEU A 315 0.17 -11.11 4.05
N LEU A 316 1.42 -11.20 4.52
CA LEU A 316 2.51 -11.74 3.70
C LEU A 316 2.40 -13.25 3.49
N PRO A 317 2.19 -14.09 4.54
CA PRO A 317 2.08 -15.52 4.32
C PRO A 317 0.89 -15.86 3.41
N ILE A 318 -0.26 -15.21 3.61
CA ILE A 318 -1.47 -15.44 2.80
C ILE A 318 -1.27 -14.99 1.35
N ARG A 319 -0.81 -13.77 1.13
CA ARG A 319 -0.57 -13.24 -0.22
C ARG A 319 0.46 -14.08 -0.99
N TYR A 320 1.57 -14.42 -0.35
CA TYR A 320 2.62 -15.18 -1.01
C TYR A 320 2.27 -16.64 -1.25
N SER A 321 1.35 -17.22 -0.47
CA SER A 321 0.79 -18.56 -0.75
C SER A 321 0.09 -18.58 -2.12
N MET A 322 -0.68 -17.53 -2.42
CA MET A 322 -1.31 -17.38 -3.73
C MET A 322 -0.28 -17.07 -4.83
N ILE A 323 0.66 -16.15 -4.56
CA ILE A 323 1.67 -15.74 -5.56
C ILE A 323 2.48 -16.96 -6.03
N ILE A 324 3.05 -17.73 -5.11
CA ILE A 324 3.85 -18.90 -5.46
C ILE A 324 2.97 -20.01 -6.05
N GLY A 325 1.75 -20.22 -5.53
CA GLY A 325 0.86 -21.24 -6.05
C GLY A 325 0.48 -21.00 -7.51
N LEU A 326 0.10 -19.77 -7.85
CA LEU A 326 -0.18 -19.40 -9.24
C LEU A 326 1.07 -19.46 -10.12
N THR A 327 2.23 -19.10 -9.58
CA THR A 327 3.52 -19.18 -10.30
C THR A 327 3.87 -20.63 -10.65
N VAL A 328 3.74 -21.55 -9.69
CA VAL A 328 4.00 -22.99 -9.89
C VAL A 328 3.07 -23.57 -10.95
N LEU A 329 1.76 -23.30 -10.85
CA LEU A 329 0.79 -23.74 -11.86
C LEU A 329 1.12 -23.17 -13.25
N ALA A 330 1.51 -21.89 -13.31
CA ALA A 330 1.89 -21.24 -14.55
C ALA A 330 3.15 -21.86 -15.19
N LEU A 331 4.16 -22.18 -14.38
CA LEU A 331 5.41 -22.78 -14.85
C LEU A 331 5.21 -24.23 -15.34
N LEU A 332 4.40 -25.02 -14.63
CA LEU A 332 4.09 -26.40 -15.03
C LEU A 332 3.31 -26.48 -16.35
N HIS A 333 2.49 -25.47 -16.64
CA HIS A 333 1.56 -25.49 -17.76
C HIS A 333 1.67 -24.26 -18.66
N TYR A 334 2.88 -23.70 -18.80
CA TYR A 334 3.14 -22.44 -19.52
C TYR A 334 2.50 -22.40 -20.92
N ASN A 335 2.61 -23.49 -21.68
CA ASN A 335 2.09 -23.61 -23.05
C ASN A 335 0.55 -23.56 -23.15
N GLN A 336 -0.16 -23.70 -22.03
CA GLN A 336 -1.63 -23.65 -21.96
C GLN A 336 -2.16 -22.26 -21.60
N LEU A 337 -1.28 -21.30 -21.30
CA LEU A 337 -1.64 -19.96 -20.88
C LEU A 337 -1.83 -19.00 -22.06
N TYR A 338 -2.82 -18.11 -21.95
CA TYR A 338 -3.05 -17.06 -22.92
C TYR A 338 -2.42 -15.75 -22.45
N LEU A 339 -1.14 -15.55 -22.78
CA LEU A 339 -0.37 -14.40 -22.31
C LEU A 339 -0.27 -13.26 -23.33
N LYS A 340 -0.69 -13.45 -24.59
CA LYS A 340 -0.57 -12.41 -25.62
C LYS A 340 -1.63 -11.33 -25.45
N GLY A 341 -1.22 -10.06 -25.45
CA GLY A 341 -2.10 -8.88 -25.47
C GLY A 341 -2.78 -8.65 -26.82
N PRO A 342 -3.63 -7.62 -26.94
CA PRO A 342 -4.28 -7.25 -28.20
C PRO A 342 -3.31 -6.87 -29.33
N ASP A 343 -2.11 -6.42 -28.97
CA ASP A 343 -0.99 -6.10 -29.86
C ASP A 343 -0.14 -7.33 -30.25
N GLY A 344 -0.47 -8.51 -29.73
CA GLY A 344 0.26 -9.76 -29.96
C GLY A 344 1.52 -9.93 -29.11
N VAL A 345 1.84 -8.98 -28.23
CA VAL A 345 3.01 -9.03 -27.33
C VAL A 345 2.68 -9.82 -26.07
N THR A 346 3.63 -10.60 -25.56
CA THR A 346 3.47 -11.34 -24.30
C THR A 346 3.39 -10.37 -23.12
N ASP A 347 2.27 -10.41 -22.41
CA ASP A 347 2.02 -9.66 -21.18
C ASP A 347 2.05 -10.63 -19.99
N PHE A 348 3.14 -10.59 -19.22
CA PHE A 348 3.30 -11.41 -18.02
C PHE A 348 2.29 -11.09 -16.92
N GLU A 349 1.65 -9.90 -16.91
CA GLU A 349 0.58 -9.57 -15.97
C GLU A 349 -0.66 -10.45 -16.19
N ARG A 350 -0.80 -11.07 -17.38
CA ARG A 350 -1.86 -12.03 -17.69
C ARG A 350 -1.65 -13.42 -17.09
N ILE A 351 -0.48 -13.72 -16.49
CA ILE A 351 -0.24 -15.03 -15.85
C ILE A 351 -1.27 -15.28 -14.76
N LEU A 352 -1.44 -14.35 -13.82
CA LEU A 352 -2.40 -14.51 -12.72
C LEU A 352 -3.82 -14.83 -13.25
N PRO A 353 -4.44 -14.00 -14.10
CA PRO A 353 -5.80 -14.25 -14.53
C PRO A 353 -5.92 -15.46 -15.46
N SER A 354 -4.91 -15.74 -16.30
CA SER A 354 -4.90 -16.93 -17.16
C SER A 354 -4.80 -18.22 -16.35
N THR A 355 -3.92 -18.28 -15.35
CA THR A 355 -3.75 -19.45 -14.48
C THR A 355 -5.03 -19.73 -13.69
N ILE A 356 -5.64 -18.68 -13.12
CA ILE A 356 -6.91 -18.80 -12.38
C ILE A 356 -8.00 -19.38 -13.29
N ASN A 357 -8.13 -18.87 -14.51
CA ASN A 357 -9.18 -19.28 -15.46
C ASN A 357 -8.98 -20.69 -16.04
N THR A 358 -7.72 -21.15 -16.11
CA THR A 358 -7.40 -22.46 -16.71
C THR A 358 -7.43 -23.59 -15.67
N PHE A 359 -6.96 -23.36 -14.44
CA PHE A 359 -6.66 -24.45 -13.50
C PHE A 359 -7.55 -24.51 -12.26
N LEU A 360 -8.30 -23.45 -11.95
CA LEU A 360 -9.10 -23.48 -10.72
C LEU A 360 -10.45 -24.18 -10.93
N PRO A 361 -10.81 -25.10 -10.02
CA PRO A 361 -12.08 -25.79 -10.09
C PRO A 361 -13.24 -24.85 -9.75
N VAL A 362 -14.44 -25.27 -10.18
CA VAL A 362 -15.70 -24.61 -9.85
C VAL A 362 -15.84 -24.42 -8.34
N GLY A 363 -16.37 -23.26 -7.93
CA GLY A 363 -16.48 -22.86 -6.53
C GLY A 363 -15.23 -22.17 -6.03
N VAL A 364 -14.04 -22.77 -6.20
CA VAL A 364 -12.76 -22.12 -5.86
C VAL A 364 -12.53 -20.91 -6.76
N LEU A 365 -12.81 -21.05 -8.06
CA LEU A 365 -12.78 -19.94 -9.01
C LEU A 365 -13.67 -18.77 -8.53
N GLY A 366 -14.94 -19.04 -8.17
CA GLY A 366 -15.85 -18.06 -7.60
C GLY A 366 -15.32 -17.38 -6.34
N ILE A 367 -14.75 -18.14 -5.39
CA ILE A 367 -14.14 -17.60 -4.16
C ILE A 367 -12.95 -16.70 -4.49
N VAL A 368 -12.07 -17.12 -5.40
CA VAL A 368 -10.89 -16.34 -5.80
C VAL A 368 -11.28 -15.05 -6.49
N LEU A 369 -12.24 -15.10 -7.43
CA LEU A 369 -12.75 -13.91 -8.10
C LEU A 369 -13.39 -12.94 -7.13
N THR A 370 -14.17 -13.47 -6.20
CA THR A 370 -14.82 -12.70 -5.14
C THR A 370 -13.79 -12.05 -4.21
N GLY A 371 -12.77 -12.80 -3.79
CA GLY A 371 -11.69 -12.32 -2.95
C GLY A 371 -10.89 -11.21 -3.64
N LEU A 372 -10.50 -11.40 -4.90
CA LEU A 372 -9.75 -10.43 -5.69
C LEU A 372 -10.58 -9.17 -6.00
N LEU A 373 -11.85 -9.33 -6.42
CA LEU A 373 -12.76 -8.20 -6.63
C LEU A 373 -12.97 -7.40 -5.34
N GLY A 374 -13.17 -8.11 -4.22
CA GLY A 374 -13.22 -7.50 -2.91
C GLY A 374 -11.93 -6.73 -2.61
N ALA A 375 -10.77 -7.30 -2.94
CA ALA A 375 -9.44 -6.70 -2.70
C ALA A 375 -9.38 -5.32 -3.33
N PHE A 376 -9.74 -5.23 -4.62
CA PHE A 376 -9.92 -3.95 -5.31
C PHE A 376 -10.91 -3.03 -4.58
N MET A 377 -12.09 -3.52 -4.23
CA MET A 377 -13.12 -2.69 -3.57
C MET A 377 -12.62 -2.07 -2.27
N GLY A 378 -11.87 -2.80 -1.46
CA GLY A 378 -11.31 -2.27 -0.20
C GLY A 378 -10.23 -1.23 -0.45
N THR A 379 -9.21 -1.52 -1.27
CA THR A 379 -8.16 -0.54 -1.61
C THR A 379 -8.77 0.73 -2.22
N PHE A 380 -9.76 0.57 -3.10
CA PHE A 380 -10.50 1.68 -3.70
C PHE A 380 -11.26 2.49 -2.65
N SER A 381 -12.02 1.81 -1.77
CA SER A 381 -12.81 2.45 -0.71
C SER A 381 -11.94 3.21 0.28
N GLY A 382 -10.80 2.65 0.69
CA GLY A 382 -9.83 3.28 1.58
C GLY A 382 -9.19 4.50 0.94
N THR A 383 -8.79 4.40 -0.33
CA THR A 383 -8.21 5.53 -1.09
C THR A 383 -9.22 6.65 -1.29
N LEU A 384 -10.46 6.31 -1.63
CA LEU A 384 -11.56 7.26 -1.76
C LEU A 384 -11.86 7.96 -0.43
N ASN A 385 -11.91 7.20 0.67
CA ASN A 385 -12.13 7.74 2.01
C ASN A 385 -11.01 8.70 2.43
N ALA A 386 -9.76 8.36 2.14
CA ALA A 386 -8.63 9.25 2.40
C ALA A 386 -8.76 10.57 1.62
N ALA A 387 -9.06 10.52 0.32
CA ALA A 387 -9.28 11.72 -0.50
C ALA A 387 -10.45 12.57 0.02
N GLN A 388 -11.56 11.94 0.40
CA GLN A 388 -12.71 12.63 1.01
C GLN A 388 -12.34 13.32 2.32
N ALA A 389 -11.56 12.65 3.18
CA ALA A 389 -11.10 13.24 4.44
C ALA A 389 -10.29 14.52 4.20
N TYR A 390 -9.35 14.52 3.26
CA TYR A 390 -8.55 15.71 2.92
C TYR A 390 -9.41 16.84 2.35
N ILE A 391 -10.31 16.56 1.40
CA ILE A 391 -11.14 17.60 0.78
C ILE A 391 -12.17 18.14 1.78
N VAL A 392 -12.86 17.28 2.52
CA VAL A 392 -13.94 17.73 3.41
C VAL A 392 -13.39 18.35 4.69
N ASN A 393 -12.36 17.78 5.31
CA ASN A 393 -11.85 18.28 6.58
C ASN A 393 -10.85 19.42 6.40
N ASP A 394 -9.87 19.20 5.53
CA ASP A 394 -8.71 20.08 5.48
C ASP A 394 -8.91 21.23 4.49
N ILE A 395 -9.87 21.11 3.55
CA ILE A 395 -10.27 22.20 2.64
C ILE A 395 -11.62 22.78 3.05
N TYR A 396 -12.71 22.01 2.96
CA TYR A 396 -14.06 22.54 3.10
C TYR A 396 -14.35 23.04 4.52
N LEU A 397 -14.19 22.20 5.54
CA LEU A 397 -14.43 22.58 6.93
C LEU A 397 -13.40 23.58 7.48
N LYS A 398 -12.22 23.66 6.86
CA LYS A 398 -11.18 24.57 7.35
C LYS A 398 -11.26 25.96 6.75
N TYR A 399 -11.53 26.05 5.44
CA TYR A 399 -11.41 27.31 4.70
C TYR A 399 -12.73 27.78 4.07
N ILE A 400 -13.72 26.91 3.89
CA ILE A 400 -14.98 27.24 3.18
C ILE A 400 -16.14 27.41 4.16
N ASN A 401 -16.40 26.41 5.01
CA ASN A 401 -17.52 26.43 5.95
C ASN A 401 -17.20 25.71 7.28
N PRO A 402 -16.53 26.38 8.23
CA PRO A 402 -16.13 25.79 9.51
C PRO A 402 -17.27 25.39 10.43
N THR A 403 -18.44 25.99 10.28
CA THR A 403 -19.62 25.75 11.11
C THR A 403 -20.65 24.87 10.41
N ALA A 404 -20.25 24.12 9.38
CA ALA A 404 -21.14 23.26 8.62
C ALA A 404 -21.81 22.20 9.53
N SER A 405 -23.14 22.09 9.42
CA SER A 405 -23.89 21.06 10.14
C SER A 405 -23.54 19.65 9.65
N ASN A 406 -23.75 18.64 10.50
CA ASN A 406 -23.50 17.22 10.15
C ASN A 406 -24.16 16.81 8.81
N LYS A 407 -25.38 17.30 8.53
CA LYS A 407 -26.08 17.04 7.26
C LYS A 407 -25.32 17.60 6.05
N LYS A 408 -24.76 18.82 6.16
CA LYS A 408 -23.93 19.42 5.11
C LYS A 408 -22.62 18.67 4.93
N VAL A 409 -21.96 18.28 6.02
CA VAL A 409 -20.71 17.50 5.98
C VAL A 409 -20.91 16.16 5.27
N ILE A 410 -21.98 15.42 5.60
CA ILE A 410 -22.30 14.15 4.93
C ILE A 410 -22.58 14.37 3.44
N SER A 411 -23.37 15.39 3.09
CA SER A 411 -23.68 15.70 1.69
C SER A 411 -22.41 16.06 0.91
N MET A 412 -21.50 16.82 1.52
CA MET A 412 -20.23 17.18 0.90
C MET A 412 -19.31 15.97 0.72
N ASN A 413 -19.30 15.00 1.65
CA ASN A 413 -18.59 13.75 1.46
C ASN A 413 -19.10 13.00 0.22
N TYR A 414 -20.41 12.94 0.02
CA TYR A 414 -21.00 12.25 -1.14
C TYR A 414 -20.61 12.92 -2.47
N ILE A 415 -20.76 14.25 -2.54
CA ILE A 415 -20.37 15.04 -3.72
C ILE A 415 -18.88 14.86 -4.01
N THR A 416 -18.05 14.99 -2.98
CA THR A 416 -16.60 14.80 -3.10
C THR A 416 -16.26 13.42 -3.62
N GLY A 417 -16.92 12.38 -3.11
CA GLY A 417 -16.71 11.01 -3.54
C GLY A 417 -16.97 10.84 -5.04
N ILE A 418 -18.11 11.33 -5.53
CA ILE A 418 -18.46 11.29 -6.95
C ILE A 418 -17.43 12.04 -7.80
N VAL A 419 -17.03 13.25 -7.39
CA VAL A 419 -16.07 14.06 -8.14
C VAL A 419 -14.70 13.40 -8.19
N VAL A 420 -14.20 12.89 -7.07
CA VAL A 420 -12.89 12.22 -6.99
C VAL A 420 -12.86 10.97 -7.87
N VAL A 421 -13.93 10.17 -7.87
CA VAL A 421 -14.03 9.00 -8.74
C VAL A 421 -14.10 9.38 -10.21
N ALA A 422 -14.90 10.39 -10.57
CA ALA A 422 -14.99 10.88 -11.95
C ALA A 422 -13.62 11.36 -12.47
N VAL A 423 -12.87 12.11 -11.65
CA VAL A 423 -11.52 12.58 -12.00
C VAL A 423 -10.51 11.42 -12.08
N GLY A 424 -10.59 10.45 -11.16
CA GLY A 424 -9.73 9.26 -11.18
C GLY A 424 -9.95 8.41 -12.43
N VAL A 425 -11.22 8.17 -12.81
CA VAL A 425 -11.58 7.49 -14.06
C VAL A 425 -11.10 8.28 -15.27
N PHE A 426 -11.30 9.60 -15.30
CA PHE A 426 -10.82 10.46 -16.37
C PHE A 426 -9.31 10.31 -16.59
N PHE A 427 -8.49 10.39 -15.53
CA PHE A 427 -7.04 10.16 -15.65
C PHE A 427 -6.70 8.71 -16.03
N GLY A 428 -7.49 7.73 -15.60
CA GLY A 428 -7.35 6.34 -15.99
C GLY A 428 -7.43 6.11 -17.51
N PHE A 429 -8.21 6.89 -18.24
CA PHE A 429 -8.28 6.81 -19.72
C PHE A 429 -7.00 7.25 -20.43
N PHE A 430 -6.15 8.06 -19.78
CA PHE A 430 -4.88 8.53 -20.34
C PHE A 430 -3.70 7.67 -19.89
N ALA A 431 -3.95 6.64 -19.09
CA ALA A 431 -2.90 5.78 -18.59
C ALA A 431 -2.52 4.70 -19.61
N SER A 432 -1.24 4.64 -19.96
CA SER A 432 -0.71 3.65 -20.92
C SER A 432 -0.77 2.22 -20.38
N ASN A 433 -0.28 2.01 -19.15
CA ASN A 433 -0.36 0.73 -18.45
C ASN A 433 -0.26 0.91 -16.92
N VAL A 434 -0.60 -0.15 -16.19
CA VAL A 434 -0.69 -0.17 -14.72
C VAL A 434 0.70 0.00 -14.08
N ASN A 435 1.73 -0.62 -14.67
CA ASN A 435 3.11 -0.56 -14.20
C ASN A 435 3.69 0.87 -14.27
N ASP A 436 3.42 1.64 -15.33
CA ASP A 436 3.94 3.00 -15.49
C ASP A 436 3.37 3.97 -14.44
N ILE A 437 2.04 3.90 -14.20
CA ILE A 437 1.40 4.70 -13.14
C ILE A 437 2.04 4.37 -11.79
N LEU A 438 2.17 3.07 -11.50
CA LEU A 438 2.71 2.59 -10.24
C LEU A 438 4.17 3.02 -10.05
N GLN A 439 5.02 2.82 -11.05
CA GLN A 439 6.43 3.20 -11.00
C GLN A 439 6.60 4.72 -10.87
N TRP A 440 5.75 5.52 -11.53
CA TRP A 440 5.78 6.98 -11.37
C TRP A 440 5.37 7.42 -9.96
N ILE A 441 4.26 6.88 -9.41
CA ILE A 441 3.82 7.20 -8.04
C ILE A 441 4.89 6.81 -7.03
N VAL A 442 5.40 5.58 -7.11
CA VAL A 442 6.25 5.02 -6.07
C VAL A 442 7.73 5.39 -6.27
N GLY A 443 8.22 5.40 -7.50
CA GLY A 443 9.60 5.79 -7.85
C GLY A 443 9.80 7.30 -7.85
N GLY A 444 8.93 8.02 -8.56
CA GLY A 444 9.01 9.47 -8.74
C GLY A 444 8.38 10.26 -7.60
N LEU A 445 7.04 10.23 -7.50
CA LEU A 445 6.29 11.10 -6.58
C LEU A 445 6.70 10.88 -5.11
N TYR A 446 6.80 9.63 -4.67
CA TYR A 446 7.28 9.30 -3.33
C TYR A 446 8.75 9.71 -3.13
N GLY A 447 9.60 9.59 -4.16
CA GLY A 447 11.00 10.04 -4.08
C GLY A 447 11.16 11.51 -3.71
N GLY A 448 10.30 12.38 -4.25
CA GLY A 448 10.23 13.81 -3.90
C GLY A 448 9.60 14.13 -2.53
N TYR A 449 8.98 13.15 -1.88
CA TYR A 449 8.27 13.30 -0.60
C TYR A 449 9.12 12.93 0.61
N VAL A 450 10.03 11.96 0.45
CA VAL A 450 10.68 11.26 1.56
C VAL A 450 11.48 12.20 2.46
N ALA A 451 12.35 13.06 1.92
CA ALA A 451 13.29 13.85 2.73
C ALA A 451 12.59 14.78 3.74
N ALA A 452 11.62 15.58 3.28
CA ALA A 452 10.85 16.47 4.15
C ALA A 452 10.06 15.69 5.22
N ASN A 453 9.56 14.50 4.87
CA ASN A 453 8.79 13.67 5.80
C ASN A 453 9.65 12.88 6.79
N CYS A 454 10.92 12.59 6.49
CA CYS A 454 11.87 12.12 7.50
C CYS A 454 12.18 13.25 8.50
N LEU A 455 12.58 14.43 8.00
CA LEU A 455 13.08 15.52 8.84
C LEU A 455 12.05 16.02 9.87
N LYS A 456 10.74 15.95 9.56
CA LYS A 456 9.67 16.37 10.47
C LYS A 456 9.66 15.63 11.80
N TRP A 457 10.13 14.38 11.82
CA TRP A 457 10.17 13.54 13.03
C TRP A 457 11.44 13.74 13.83
N TYR A 458 12.58 13.82 13.17
CA TYR A 458 13.89 13.62 13.83
C TYR A 458 14.66 14.91 14.09
N TRP A 459 14.28 16.05 13.50
CA TRP A 459 15.05 17.29 13.63
C TRP A 459 14.22 18.42 14.23
N TRP A 460 14.64 18.93 15.39
CA TRP A 460 13.93 19.99 16.12
C TRP A 460 13.81 21.30 15.32
N ARG A 461 14.89 21.70 14.62
CA ARG A 461 14.99 22.99 13.93
C ARG A 461 14.15 23.03 12.64
N PHE A 462 13.78 21.86 12.12
CA PHE A 462 12.91 21.75 10.95
C PHE A 462 11.56 22.43 11.23
N ASN A 463 11.14 23.30 10.33
CA ASN A 463 9.94 24.13 10.48
C ASN A 463 9.01 23.97 9.27
N ALA A 464 7.83 24.59 9.33
CA ALA A 464 6.84 24.48 8.26
C ALA A 464 7.34 24.98 6.90
N ASN A 465 8.19 26.01 6.88
CA ASN A 465 8.74 26.55 5.63
C ASN A 465 9.73 25.56 4.98
N GLY A 466 10.59 24.92 5.77
CA GLY A 466 11.43 23.81 5.33
C GLY A 466 10.62 22.66 4.77
N PHE A 467 9.56 22.26 5.48
CA PHE A 467 8.65 21.22 5.00
C PHE A 467 8.02 21.58 3.64
N PHE A 468 7.51 22.80 3.50
CA PHE A 468 6.90 23.27 2.26
C PHE A 468 7.87 23.21 1.08
N TRP A 469 9.05 23.85 1.21
CA TRP A 469 10.02 23.90 0.11
C TRP A 469 10.60 22.52 -0.22
N GLY A 470 10.83 21.68 0.78
CA GLY A 470 11.27 20.30 0.55
C GLY A 470 10.28 19.47 -0.26
N MET A 471 8.99 19.55 0.10
CA MET A 471 7.92 18.88 -0.65
C MET A 471 7.72 19.50 -2.03
N ALA A 472 7.69 20.83 -2.14
CA ALA A 472 7.42 21.53 -3.38
C ALA A 472 8.51 21.24 -4.42
N VAL A 473 9.79 21.39 -4.04
CA VAL A 473 10.92 21.08 -4.92
C VAL A 473 10.90 19.61 -5.33
N GLY A 474 10.62 18.70 -4.40
CA GLY A 474 10.55 17.27 -4.71
C GLY A 474 9.41 16.89 -5.66
N ILE A 475 8.20 17.42 -5.45
CA ILE A 475 7.04 17.18 -6.33
C ILE A 475 7.27 17.78 -7.72
N VAL A 476 7.74 19.03 -7.80
CA VAL A 476 8.04 19.69 -9.08
C VAL A 476 9.11 18.92 -9.84
N ALA A 477 10.18 18.49 -9.16
CA ALA A 477 11.21 17.67 -9.78
C ALA A 477 10.63 16.33 -10.27
N ALA A 478 9.79 15.65 -9.48
CA ALA A 478 9.18 14.38 -9.87
C ALA A 478 8.23 14.52 -11.09
N LEU A 479 7.54 15.66 -11.22
CA LEU A 479 6.73 15.98 -12.39
C LEU A 479 7.58 16.31 -13.63
N ALA A 480 8.76 16.89 -13.45
CA ALA A 480 9.68 17.24 -14.53
C ALA A 480 10.49 16.05 -15.05
N MET A 481 10.86 15.10 -14.19
CA MET A 481 11.74 13.96 -14.54
C MET A 481 11.35 13.22 -15.83
N PRO A 482 10.07 12.85 -16.06
CA PRO A 482 9.68 12.13 -17.28
C PRO A 482 10.03 12.86 -18.59
N TYR A 483 10.22 14.19 -18.54
CA TYR A 483 10.53 15.02 -19.72
C TYR A 483 12.03 15.28 -19.90
N VAL A 484 12.85 14.97 -18.89
CA VAL A 484 14.30 15.26 -18.89
C VAL A 484 15.16 14.00 -18.81
N THR A 485 14.60 12.88 -18.37
CA THR A 485 15.30 11.61 -18.24
C THR A 485 14.46 10.47 -18.84
N THR A 486 15.14 9.41 -19.25
CA THR A 486 14.55 8.15 -19.70
C THR A 486 14.90 7.02 -18.72
N GLY A 487 14.18 5.90 -18.79
CA GLY A 487 14.43 4.72 -17.96
C GLY A 487 13.59 4.69 -16.68
N LEU A 488 13.95 3.78 -15.76
CA LEU A 488 13.15 3.49 -14.58
C LEU A 488 13.04 4.70 -13.63
N PRO A 489 11.82 5.08 -13.21
CA PRO A 489 11.63 6.15 -12.23
C PRO A 489 12.37 5.95 -10.91
N LEU A 490 12.70 4.70 -10.55
CA LEU A 490 13.53 4.40 -9.37
C LEU A 490 14.89 5.09 -9.43
N TYR A 491 15.52 5.18 -10.60
CA TYR A 491 16.84 5.77 -10.75
C TYR A 491 16.84 7.30 -10.56
N TRP A 492 15.67 7.93 -10.60
CA TRP A 492 15.52 9.34 -10.29
C TRP A 492 15.59 9.61 -8.78
N TRP A 493 15.35 8.58 -7.95
CA TRP A 493 15.22 8.72 -6.51
C TRP A 493 16.40 9.45 -5.84
N PRO A 494 17.69 9.14 -6.09
CA PRO A 494 18.79 9.83 -5.44
C PRO A 494 18.78 11.34 -5.71
N LEU A 495 18.52 11.73 -6.96
CA LEU A 495 18.45 13.14 -7.36
C LEU A 495 17.22 13.82 -6.74
N LEU A 496 16.05 13.18 -6.80
CA LEU A 496 14.83 13.69 -6.16
C LEU A 496 15.00 13.88 -4.65
N PHE A 497 15.65 12.93 -4.00
CA PHE A 497 15.94 12.99 -2.57
C PHE A 497 16.89 14.14 -2.25
N ILE A 498 17.97 14.33 -3.01
CA ILE A 498 18.92 15.44 -2.84
C ILE A 498 18.22 16.79 -3.05
N LEU A 499 17.42 16.93 -4.10
CA LEU A 499 16.68 18.17 -4.40
C LEU A 499 15.67 18.49 -3.29
N SER A 500 14.90 17.50 -2.84
CA SER A 500 13.95 17.65 -1.72
C SER A 500 14.67 17.98 -0.41
N LEU A 501 15.82 17.36 -0.15
CA LEU A 501 16.64 17.63 1.03
C LEU A 501 17.23 19.04 0.99
N ALA A 502 17.74 19.48 -0.15
CA ALA A 502 18.24 20.85 -0.34
C ALA A 502 17.12 21.88 -0.12
N GLY A 503 15.95 21.67 -0.73
CA GLY A 503 14.76 22.49 -0.51
C GLY A 503 14.33 22.51 0.97
N SER A 504 14.42 21.37 1.66
CA SER A 504 14.13 21.24 3.09
C SER A 504 15.08 22.07 3.95
N ILE A 505 16.38 22.00 3.70
CA ILE A 505 17.41 22.71 4.46
C ILE A 505 17.33 24.22 4.20
N ILE A 506 17.33 24.63 2.92
CA ILE A 506 17.24 26.05 2.53
C ILE A 506 15.94 26.67 3.06
N GLY A 507 14.81 25.98 2.90
CA GLY A 507 13.52 26.41 3.43
C GLY A 507 13.52 26.55 4.95
N THR A 508 14.25 25.69 5.67
CA THR A 508 14.32 25.75 7.14
C THR A 508 15.04 27.01 7.63
N TYR A 509 16.14 27.38 6.99
CA TYR A 509 16.96 28.53 7.40
C TYR A 509 16.45 29.89 6.89
N THR A 510 15.56 29.90 5.89
CA THR A 510 14.88 31.13 5.40
C THR A 510 13.66 31.55 6.24
N ALA A 511 13.37 30.82 7.32
CA ALA A 511 12.29 31.10 8.25
C ALA A 511 12.76 30.92 9.71
N PRO A 512 12.13 31.63 10.66
CA PRO A 512 12.41 31.41 12.07
C PRO A 512 12.07 29.96 12.49
N PRO A 513 12.68 29.45 13.57
CA PRO A 513 12.25 28.19 14.17
C PRO A 513 10.76 28.21 14.50
N THR A 514 10.14 27.03 14.56
CA THR A 514 8.79 26.89 15.15
C THR A 514 8.81 27.42 16.58
N ASP A 515 7.68 28.02 17.00
CA ASP A 515 7.49 28.52 18.36
C ASP A 515 7.91 27.48 19.43
N ALA A 516 8.63 27.95 20.45
CA ALA A 516 9.20 27.08 21.47
C ALA A 516 8.13 26.35 22.29
N ALA A 517 6.96 26.96 22.54
CA ALA A 517 5.88 26.31 23.27
C ALA A 517 5.27 25.17 22.47
N VAL A 518 5.11 25.35 21.15
CA VAL A 518 4.67 24.30 20.22
C VAL A 518 5.66 23.13 20.22
N LEU A 519 6.97 23.42 20.11
CA LEU A 519 8.00 22.38 20.10
C LEU A 519 8.06 21.60 21.43
N GLN A 520 7.94 22.29 22.57
CA GLN A 520 7.90 21.65 23.88
C GLN A 520 6.66 20.77 24.05
N SER A 521 5.48 21.26 23.64
CA SER A 521 4.24 20.48 23.64
C SER A 521 4.35 19.23 22.77
N PHE A 522 4.86 19.39 21.54
CA PHE A 522 5.12 18.27 20.63
C PHE A 522 6.07 17.24 21.25
N TYR A 523 7.20 17.69 21.81
CA TYR A 523 8.20 16.80 22.38
C TYR A 523 7.68 16.05 23.62
N LYS A 524 6.91 16.72 24.50
CA LYS A 524 6.29 16.10 25.69
C LYS A 524 5.27 15.03 25.32
N THR A 525 4.46 15.28 24.29
CA THR A 525 3.38 14.40 23.84
C THR A 525 3.89 13.24 22.98
N VAL A 526 4.62 13.54 21.90
CA VAL A 526 5.06 12.53 20.92
C VAL A 526 6.23 11.70 21.45
N ARG A 527 7.15 12.35 22.19
CA ARG A 527 8.42 11.79 22.71
C ARG A 527 9.27 11.13 21.61
N PRO A 528 9.58 11.84 20.52
CA PRO A 528 10.47 11.34 19.48
C PRO A 528 11.91 11.28 20.01
N TRP A 529 12.69 10.31 19.55
CA TRP A 529 14.15 10.39 19.62
C TRP A 529 14.69 11.08 18.36
N GLY A 530 15.97 11.46 18.37
CA GLY A 530 16.65 12.13 17.26
C GLY A 530 17.39 13.39 17.72
N PHE A 531 17.52 14.35 16.82
CA PHE A 531 18.16 15.64 17.09
C PHE A 531 17.16 16.56 17.79
N TRP A 532 16.88 16.29 19.07
CA TRP A 532 15.91 17.04 19.89
C TRP A 532 16.52 17.68 21.15
N LYS A 533 17.84 17.58 21.35
CA LYS A 533 18.54 18.05 22.56
C LYS A 533 18.17 19.48 23.00
N PRO A 534 18.12 20.50 22.11
CA PRO A 534 17.78 21.85 22.56
C PRO A 534 16.37 21.99 23.16
N ILE A 535 15.40 21.26 22.62
CA ILE A 535 14.02 21.27 23.13
C ILE A 535 13.88 20.38 24.37
N HIS A 536 14.62 19.27 24.42
CA HIS A 536 14.73 18.46 25.62
C HIS A 536 15.21 19.28 26.82
N ASP A 537 16.27 20.07 26.64
CA ASP A 537 16.85 20.86 27.73
C ASP A 537 15.87 21.95 28.21
N MET A 538 15.11 22.57 27.29
CA MET A 538 14.00 23.48 27.63
C MET A 538 12.88 22.77 28.42
N VAL A 539 12.50 21.57 27.99
CA VAL A 539 11.47 20.77 28.67
C VAL A 539 11.91 20.41 30.08
N ILE A 540 13.14 19.93 30.28
CA ILE A 540 13.68 19.58 31.59
C ILE A 540 13.76 20.80 32.51
N ALA A 541 14.11 21.97 31.99
CA ALA A 541 14.11 23.20 32.77
C ALA A 541 12.70 23.57 33.28
N SER A 542 11.66 23.28 32.49
CA SER A 542 10.25 23.54 32.86
C SER A 542 9.60 22.42 33.69
N ASP A 543 10.06 21.18 33.52
CA ASP A 543 9.47 19.95 34.06
C ASP A 543 10.60 18.94 34.34
N PRO A 544 11.28 19.05 35.50
CA PRO A 544 12.40 18.19 35.85
C PRO A 544 12.05 16.69 35.96
N GLY A 545 10.76 16.36 36.11
CA GLY A 545 10.28 14.98 36.19
C GLY A 545 10.07 14.30 34.82
N PHE A 546 10.20 15.06 33.72
CA PHE A 546 9.98 14.54 32.38
C PHE A 546 11.00 13.44 32.01
N LYS A 547 10.48 12.30 31.51
CA LYS A 547 11.31 11.19 31.02
C LYS A 547 11.31 11.15 29.49
N ALA A 548 12.47 11.45 28.91
CA ALA A 548 12.69 11.37 27.47
C ALA A 548 12.71 9.92 26.97
N ASN A 549 12.41 9.73 25.68
CA ASN A 549 12.53 8.43 25.03
C ASN A 549 13.97 8.18 24.59
N THR A 550 14.67 7.25 25.25
CA THR A 550 16.07 6.89 24.97
C THR A 550 16.21 5.60 24.15
N ARG A 551 15.10 5.07 23.60
CA ARG A 551 15.05 3.72 23.02
C ARG A 551 15.60 3.58 21.61
N PHE A 552 16.26 4.59 21.04
CA PHE A 552 16.74 4.59 19.66
C PHE A 552 17.43 3.28 19.25
N TRP A 553 18.45 2.83 19.99
CA TRP A 553 19.20 1.62 19.66
C TRP A 553 18.35 0.34 19.73
N LEU A 554 17.45 0.27 20.71
CA LEU A 554 16.54 -0.86 20.84
C LEU A 554 15.50 -0.88 19.71
N ASP A 555 14.97 0.29 19.34
CA ASP A 555 14.03 0.44 18.24
C ASP A 555 14.68 0.07 16.91
N MET A 556 15.92 0.50 16.65
CA MET A 556 16.67 0.16 15.43
C MET A 556 17.06 -1.33 15.38
N PHE A 557 17.48 -1.90 16.51
CA PHE A 557 17.70 -3.35 16.61
C PHE A 557 16.42 -4.12 16.27
N ASN A 558 15.29 -3.72 16.85
CA ASN A 558 14.01 -4.35 16.57
C ASN A 558 13.56 -4.14 15.11
N VAL A 559 13.89 -3.01 14.49
CA VAL A 559 13.63 -2.79 13.05
C VAL A 559 14.38 -3.81 12.21
N VAL A 560 15.68 -4.02 12.44
CA VAL A 560 16.47 -5.03 11.70
C VAL A 560 15.87 -6.43 11.88
N ILE A 561 15.59 -6.80 13.13
CA ILE A 561 14.98 -8.10 13.45
C ILE A 561 13.59 -8.24 12.81
N GLY A 562 12.77 -7.18 12.82
CA GLY A 562 11.44 -7.15 12.23
C GLY A 562 11.46 -7.26 10.70
N ILE A 563 12.44 -6.65 10.04
CA ILE A 563 12.69 -6.79 8.60
C ILE A 563 13.00 -8.25 8.24
N ILE A 564 13.88 -8.90 9.01
CA ILE A 564 14.20 -10.31 8.82
C ILE A 564 12.94 -11.16 9.03
N ALA A 565 12.15 -10.89 10.07
CA ALA A 565 10.88 -11.58 10.30
C ALA A 565 9.94 -11.43 9.11
N GLN A 566 9.84 -10.22 8.55
CA GLN A 566 8.98 -9.93 7.42
C GLN A 566 9.39 -10.68 6.15
N LEU A 567 10.70 -10.79 5.88
CA LEU A 567 11.25 -11.60 4.79
C LEU A 567 10.99 -13.09 5.02
N CYS A 568 11.15 -13.58 6.25
CA CYS A 568 10.84 -14.96 6.61
C CYS A 568 9.35 -15.28 6.39
N LEU A 569 8.44 -14.40 6.83
CA LEU A 569 6.99 -14.55 6.60
C LEU A 569 6.62 -14.55 5.11
N THR A 570 7.41 -13.86 4.30
CA THR A 570 7.23 -13.78 2.84
C THR A 570 7.68 -15.07 2.15
N ILE A 571 8.87 -15.58 2.49
CA ILE A 571 9.43 -16.77 1.82
C ILE A 571 8.87 -18.09 2.37
N LEU A 572 8.37 -18.11 3.61
CA LEU A 572 7.78 -19.28 4.26
C LEU A 572 6.77 -20.03 3.38
N PRO A 573 5.70 -19.39 2.84
CA PRO A 573 4.76 -20.09 1.97
C PRO A 573 5.40 -20.53 0.64
N MET A 574 6.44 -19.84 0.17
CA MET A 574 7.13 -20.21 -1.07
C MET A 574 7.87 -21.54 -0.90
N TYR A 575 8.64 -21.69 0.18
CA TYR A 575 9.31 -22.95 0.50
C TYR A 575 8.32 -24.08 0.78
N LEU A 576 7.20 -23.78 1.42
CA LEU A 576 6.14 -24.76 1.64
C LEU A 576 5.59 -25.29 0.32
N VAL A 577 5.19 -24.40 -0.59
CA VAL A 577 4.58 -24.80 -1.87
C VAL A 577 5.59 -25.48 -2.80
N LEU A 578 6.84 -25.04 -2.80
CA LEU A 578 7.93 -25.66 -3.57
C LEU A 578 8.46 -26.96 -2.94
N GLN A 579 7.93 -27.38 -1.79
CA GLN A 579 8.36 -28.58 -1.05
C GLN A 579 9.86 -28.55 -0.65
N MET A 580 10.42 -27.37 -0.41
CA MET A 580 11.81 -27.15 0.02
C MET A 580 11.92 -27.31 1.54
N GLN A 581 11.96 -28.57 2.02
CA GLN A 581 11.80 -28.91 3.44
C GLN A 581 12.89 -28.32 4.35
N THR A 582 14.16 -28.38 3.94
CA THR A 582 15.28 -27.89 4.77
C THR A 582 15.16 -26.38 5.01
N GLU A 583 14.94 -25.63 3.94
CA GLU A 583 14.78 -24.18 3.95
C GLU A 583 13.52 -23.76 4.71
N LEU A 584 12.44 -24.53 4.57
CA LEU A 584 11.21 -24.34 5.33
C LEU A 584 11.44 -24.46 6.84
N TYR A 585 12.10 -25.53 7.30
CA TYR A 585 12.39 -25.73 8.72
C TYR A 585 13.33 -24.66 9.28
N ILE A 586 14.37 -24.28 8.54
CA ILE A 586 15.27 -23.19 8.92
C ILE A 586 14.47 -21.89 9.09
N THR A 587 13.58 -21.58 8.16
CA THR A 587 12.74 -20.38 8.20
C THR A 587 11.80 -20.38 9.41
N ILE A 588 11.18 -21.52 9.72
CA ILE A 588 10.30 -21.67 10.90
C ILE A 588 11.08 -21.45 12.20
N ILE A 589 12.25 -22.08 12.34
CA ILE A 589 13.11 -21.92 13.52
C ILE A 589 13.52 -20.45 13.68
N LEU A 590 13.93 -19.81 12.59
CA LEU A 590 14.32 -18.39 12.59
C LEU A 590 13.16 -17.48 13.02
N ILE A 591 11.94 -17.72 12.52
CA ILE A 591 10.74 -16.99 12.94
C ILE A 591 10.48 -17.17 14.44
N ILE A 592 10.58 -18.40 14.97
CA ILE A 592 10.38 -18.68 16.40
C ILE A 592 11.38 -17.89 17.25
N ILE A 593 12.67 -17.93 16.88
CA ILE A 593 13.72 -17.17 17.58
C ILE A 593 13.42 -15.67 17.56
N ILE A 594 13.06 -15.13 16.39
CA ILE A 594 12.72 -13.71 16.24
C ILE A 594 11.51 -13.33 17.09
N VAL A 595 10.46 -14.16 17.11
CA VAL A 595 9.27 -13.92 17.96
C VAL A 595 9.65 -13.88 19.44
N LEU A 596 10.53 -14.77 19.90
CA LEU A 596 11.00 -14.75 21.29
C LEU A 596 11.80 -13.48 21.61
N ILE A 597 12.67 -13.03 20.69
CA ILE A 597 13.42 -11.77 20.81
C ILE A 597 12.47 -10.58 20.86
N LEU A 598 11.56 -10.44 19.89
CA LEU A 598 10.61 -9.33 19.81
C LEU A 598 9.61 -9.32 20.96
N LYS A 599 9.28 -10.48 21.53
CA LYS A 599 8.46 -10.56 22.75
C LYS A 599 9.12 -9.80 23.90
N GLN A 600 10.43 -10.00 24.11
CA GLN A 600 11.18 -9.37 25.20
C GLN A 600 11.57 -7.91 24.90
N THR A 601 11.99 -7.64 23.67
CA THR A 601 12.59 -6.36 23.26
C THR A 601 11.56 -5.33 22.79
N TRP A 602 10.40 -5.76 22.32
CA TRP A 602 9.33 -4.90 21.81
C TRP A 602 8.01 -5.10 22.56
N TRP A 603 7.37 -6.27 22.47
CA TRP A 603 5.99 -6.50 22.93
C TRP A 603 5.79 -6.20 24.43
N ASN A 604 6.64 -6.78 25.28
CA ASN A 604 6.56 -6.58 26.74
C ASN A 604 6.89 -5.14 27.16
N LYS A 605 7.56 -4.37 26.28
CA LYS A 605 7.94 -2.98 26.51
C LYS A 605 7.02 -1.99 25.80
N LEU A 606 5.87 -2.43 25.26
CA LEU A 606 4.89 -1.54 24.62
C LEU A 606 4.11 -0.74 25.68
N GLU A 607 4.40 0.56 25.70
CA GLU A 607 3.74 1.58 26.50
C GLU A 607 2.84 2.46 25.62
N ASP A 608 1.82 3.08 26.22
CA ASP A 608 1.03 4.14 25.57
C ASP A 608 1.85 5.43 25.34
#